data_AF-A0A089LM22-F1
#
_entry.id   AF-A0A089LM22-F1
#
_cell.length_a   1.000
_cell.length_b   1.000
_cell.length_c   1.000
_cell.angle_alpha   90.00
_cell.angle_beta   90.00
_cell.angle_gamma   90.00
#
_symmetry.space_group_name_H-M   'P 1'
#
loop_
_entity.id
_entity.type
_entity.pdbx_description
1 polymer ?
#
loop_
_entity_poly.entity_id
_entity_poly.type
_entity_poly.pdbx_seq_one_letter_code
_entity_poly.pdbx_strand_id
1 'polypeptide(L)'
;MAYTRGNLAVQPKRKEEVNPLYREKTKVVTRRRVLPLQEKLLYMLTLGAFLLVAASLIWRYVHIYDLNMQAQKLDNEIAKNKKQIATYQMEKQTLEQTVAKRAEEMGYKTPPVDSTIYVPLSSQVTDKAGN
;
A
#
# COMPACT_ATOMS: atom_id res chain seq x y z
N MET A 1 -17.43 -23.95 108.21
CA MET A 1 -17.45 -22.89 109.23
C MET A 1 -17.12 -21.57 108.57
N ALA A 2 -18.12 -20.69 108.48
CA ALA A 2 -17.99 -19.35 107.93
C ALA A 2 -17.60 -18.40 109.07
N TYR A 3 -16.36 -17.91 109.05
CA TYR A 3 -15.92 -16.83 109.91
C TYR A 3 -16.17 -15.51 109.18
N THR A 4 -17.29 -14.90 109.49
CA THR A 4 -17.59 -13.50 109.21
C THR A 4 -16.95 -12.67 110.32
N ARG A 5 -16.32 -11.54 109.95
CA ARG A 5 -16.36 -10.20 110.57
C ARG A 5 -14.96 -9.57 110.54
N GLY A 6 -14.88 -8.35 110.02
CA GLY A 6 -13.74 -7.49 110.29
C GLY A 6 -13.44 -6.49 109.20
N ASN A 7 -14.28 -5.46 109.13
CA ASN A 7 -14.14 -4.23 108.38
C ASN A 7 -12.68 -3.75 108.25
N LEU A 8 -12.03 -4.00 107.11
CA LEU A 8 -10.82 -3.31 106.70
C LEU A 8 -11.08 -2.76 105.30
N ALA A 9 -11.06 -1.43 105.21
CA ALA A 9 -11.40 -0.65 104.03
C ALA A 9 -10.57 -1.05 102.81
N VAL A 10 -11.08 -1.98 102.01
CA VAL A 10 -10.63 -2.18 100.64
C VAL A 10 -11.31 -1.12 99.80
N GLN A 11 -10.65 0.03 99.65
CA GLN A 11 -11.02 0.96 98.59
C GLN A 11 -10.89 0.21 97.26
N PRO A 12 -11.96 0.03 96.47
CA PRO A 12 -11.80 -0.50 95.14
C PRO A 12 -10.92 0.48 94.37
N LYS A 13 -9.74 0.03 93.92
CA LYS A 13 -8.88 0.81 93.01
C LYS A 13 -9.77 1.32 91.88
N ARG A 14 -9.89 2.64 91.78
CA ARG A 14 -10.54 3.34 90.68
C ARG A 14 -10.03 2.71 89.38
N LYS A 15 -10.94 2.16 88.58
CA LYS A 15 -10.59 1.71 87.22
C LYS A 15 -9.95 2.91 86.54
N GLU A 16 -8.70 2.79 86.11
CA GLU A 16 -8.12 3.78 85.22
C GLU A 16 -9.06 3.85 84.01
N GLU A 17 -9.68 5.01 83.84
CA GLU A 17 -10.37 5.34 82.60
C GLU A 17 -9.27 5.37 81.54
N VAL A 18 -9.08 4.24 80.88
CA VAL A 18 -8.23 4.14 79.70
C VAL A 18 -8.83 5.12 78.71
N ASN A 19 -8.22 6.31 78.64
CA ASN A 19 -8.50 7.30 77.60
C ASN A 19 -8.62 6.50 76.30
N PRO A 20 -9.77 6.51 75.60
CA PRO A 20 -9.85 5.87 74.31
C PRO A 20 -8.99 6.71 73.39
N LEU A 21 -7.72 6.30 73.30
CA LEU A 21 -6.69 6.87 72.45
C LEU A 21 -7.34 6.98 71.08
N TYR A 22 -7.59 8.23 70.67
CA TYR A 22 -8.31 8.57 69.46
C TYR A 22 -7.75 7.75 68.29
N ARG A 23 -8.51 6.76 67.83
CA ARG A 23 -8.13 5.97 66.66
C ARG A 23 -8.54 6.77 65.43
N GLU A 24 -7.57 7.43 64.83
CA GLU A 24 -7.71 8.00 63.49
C GLU A 24 -8.13 6.88 62.52
N LYS A 25 -9.42 6.86 62.18
CA LYS A 25 -9.93 5.97 61.14
C LYS A 25 -9.72 6.68 59.81
N THR A 26 -8.64 6.35 59.11
CA THR A 26 -8.45 6.77 57.73
C THR A 26 -9.50 6.09 56.86
N LYS A 27 -10.43 6.88 56.32
CA LYS A 27 -11.43 6.38 55.38
C LYS A 27 -10.72 6.05 54.08
N VAL A 28 -10.50 4.75 53.83
CA VAL A 28 -9.97 4.28 52.54
C VAL A 28 -11.03 4.54 51.48
N VAL A 29 -10.85 5.60 50.70
CA VAL A 29 -11.70 5.88 49.54
C VAL A 29 -11.20 5.00 48.40
N THR A 30 -11.81 3.83 48.23
CA THR A 30 -11.57 3.00 47.05
C THR A 30 -12.20 3.68 45.83
N ARG A 31 -11.37 4.29 44.97
CA ARG A 31 -11.81 4.74 43.64
C ARG A 31 -12.12 3.53 42.77
N ARG A 32 -13.12 3.64 41.90
CA ARG A 32 -13.40 2.63 40.87
C ARG A 32 -12.16 2.49 39.98
N ARG A 33 -11.52 1.32 39.97
CA ARG A 33 -10.50 0.99 38.96
C ARG A 33 -11.22 0.82 37.62
N VAL A 34 -10.77 1.56 36.62
CA VAL A 34 -11.08 1.26 35.22
C VAL A 34 -10.51 -0.11 34.84
N LEU A 35 -11.00 -0.70 33.75
CA LEU A 35 -10.58 -2.04 33.26
C LEU A 35 -9.05 -2.20 33.34
N PRO A 36 -8.55 -3.37 33.76
CA PRO A 36 -7.12 -3.63 33.85
C PRO A 36 -6.45 -3.40 32.48
N LEU A 37 -5.24 -2.83 32.51
CA LEU A 37 -4.49 -2.43 31.31
C LEU A 37 -4.38 -3.56 30.27
N GLN A 38 -4.25 -4.81 30.71
CA GLN A 38 -4.12 -5.98 29.85
C GLN A 38 -5.35 -6.21 28.98
N GLU A 39 -6.56 -6.12 29.56
CA GLU A 39 -7.81 -6.30 28.81
C GLU A 39 -8.00 -5.18 27.79
N LYS A 40 -7.71 -3.93 28.17
CA LYS A 40 -7.80 -2.77 27.27
C LYS A 40 -6.86 -2.90 26.06
N LEU A 41 -5.64 -3.39 26.27
CA LEU A 41 -4.67 -3.63 25.20
C LEU A 41 -5.14 -4.74 24.24
N LEU A 42 -5.70 -5.82 24.78
CA LEU A 42 -6.20 -6.93 23.97
C LEU A 42 -7.39 -6.49 23.08
N TYR A 43 -8.28 -5.64 23.60
CA TYR A 43 -9.36 -5.06 22.80
C TYR A 43 -8.86 -4.12 21.69
N MET A 44 -7.85 -3.29 21.97
CA MET A 44 -7.26 -2.42 20.93
C MET A 44 -6.54 -3.23 19.85
N LEU A 45 -5.84 -4.30 20.23
CA LEU A 45 -5.14 -5.18 19.30
C LEU A 45 -6.12 -5.93 18.39
N THR A 46 -7.19 -6.49 18.96
CA THR A 46 -8.21 -7.21 18.18
C THR A 46 -8.95 -6.27 17.21
N LEU A 47 -9.29 -5.06 17.65
CA LEU A 47 -9.86 -4.03 16.78
C LEU A 47 -8.88 -3.64 15.66
N GLY A 48 -7.61 -3.42 15.99
CA GLY A 48 -6.57 -3.11 15.01
C GLY A 48 -6.37 -4.23 13.98
N ALA A 49 -6.32 -5.48 14.43
CA ALA A 49 -6.22 -6.64 13.55
C ALA A 49 -7.41 -6.71 12.59
N PHE A 50 -8.63 -6.46 13.07
CA PHE A 50 -9.83 -6.47 12.24
C PHE A 50 -9.80 -5.36 11.17
N LEU A 51 -9.37 -4.16 11.55
CA LEU A 51 -9.21 -3.04 10.62
C LEU A 51 -8.14 -3.29 9.57
N LEU A 52 -7.00 -3.90 9.96
CA LEU A 52 -5.94 -4.26 9.02
C LEU A 52 -6.40 -5.28 7.99
N VAL A 53 -7.14 -6.31 8.43
CA VAL A 53 -7.72 -7.31 7.52
C VAL A 53 -8.71 -6.63 6.56
N ALA A 54 -9.62 -5.80 7.07
CA ALA A 54 -10.58 -5.08 6.24
C ALA A 54 -9.89 -4.17 5.22
N ALA A 55 -8.88 -3.40 5.63
CA ALA A 55 -8.11 -2.52 4.76
C ALA A 55 -7.34 -3.30 3.68
N SER A 56 -6.73 -4.44 4.05
CA SER A 56 -6.01 -5.31 3.12
C SER A 56 -6.94 -5.87 2.04
N LEU A 57 -8.14 -6.30 2.40
CA LEU A 57 -9.15 -6.78 1.45
C LEU A 57 -9.54 -5.67 0.48
N ILE A 58 -9.89 -4.48 0.98
CA ILE A 58 -10.29 -3.34 0.15
C ILE A 58 -9.16 -2.96 -0.82
N TRP A 59 -7.91 -2.86 -0.33
CA TRP A 59 -6.76 -2.56 -1.18
C TRP A 59 -6.65 -3.58 -2.31
N ARG A 60 -6.75 -4.87 -1.99
CA ARG A 60 -6.64 -5.94 -2.99
C ARG A 60 -7.73 -5.83 -4.06
N TYR A 61 -8.96 -5.51 -3.68
CA TYR A 61 -10.06 -5.32 -4.64
C TYR A 61 -9.83 -4.11 -5.55
N VAL A 62 -9.39 -2.97 -5.00
CA VAL A 62 -9.09 -1.78 -5.80
C VAL A 62 -7.96 -2.07 -6.80
N HIS A 63 -6.92 -2.78 -6.36
CA HIS A 63 -5.79 -3.12 -7.22
C HIS A 63 -6.19 -4.04 -8.39
N ILE A 64 -7.04 -5.04 -8.15
CA ILE A 64 -7.55 -5.92 -9.22
C ILE A 64 -8.37 -5.12 -10.24
N TYR A 65 -9.20 -4.19 -9.76
CA TYR A 65 -10.01 -3.34 -10.63
C TYR A 65 -9.14 -2.46 -11.54
N ASP A 66 -8.15 -1.79 -10.94
CA ASP A 66 -7.21 -0.94 -11.68
C ASP A 66 -6.44 -1.76 -12.72
N LEU A 67 -5.95 -2.94 -12.34
CA LEU A 67 -5.22 -3.83 -13.24
C LEU A 67 -6.07 -4.31 -14.42
N ASN A 68 -7.35 -4.62 -14.20
CA ASN A 68 -8.28 -4.99 -15.27
C ASN A 68 -8.53 -3.81 -16.22
N MET A 69 -8.69 -2.59 -15.68
CA MET A 69 -8.88 -1.41 -16.51
C MET A 69 -7.62 -1.06 -17.33
N GLN A 70 -6.43 -1.24 -16.75
CA GLN A 70 -5.16 -1.09 -17.47
C GLN A 70 -5.01 -2.14 -18.58
N ALA A 71 -5.38 -3.39 -18.32
CA ALA A 71 -5.36 -4.45 -19.33
C ALA A 71 -6.27 -4.10 -20.53
N GLN A 72 -7.51 -3.64 -20.26
CA GLN A 72 -8.43 -3.22 -21.32
C GLN A 72 -7.90 -2.02 -22.13
N LYS A 73 -7.27 -1.04 -21.47
CA LYS A 73 -6.64 0.08 -22.19
C LYS A 73 -5.49 -0.41 -23.08
N LEU A 74 -4.65 -1.28 -22.55
CA LEU A 74 -3.53 -1.85 -23.28
C LEU A 74 -3.99 -2.68 -24.48
N ASP A 75 -5.04 -3.47 -24.34
CA ASP A 75 -5.63 -4.25 -25.45
C ASP A 75 -6.16 -3.34 -26.57
N ASN A 76 -6.80 -2.23 -26.20
CA ASN A 76 -7.26 -1.24 -27.17
C ASN A 76 -6.10 -0.56 -27.91
N GLU A 77 -5.03 -0.21 -27.20
CA GLU A 77 -3.82 0.33 -27.81
C GLU A 77 -3.14 -0.68 -28.74
N ILE A 78 -3.03 -1.94 -28.33
CA ILE A 78 -2.50 -3.02 -29.18
C ILE A 78 -3.36 -3.17 -30.44
N ALA A 79 -4.69 -3.16 -30.32
CA ALA A 79 -5.59 -3.26 -31.46
C ALA A 79 -5.42 -2.07 -32.43
N LYS A 80 -5.27 -0.85 -31.90
CA LYS A 80 -5.00 0.36 -32.69
C LYS A 80 -3.65 0.25 -33.41
N ASN A 81 -2.59 -0.15 -32.70
CA ASN A 81 -1.26 -0.27 -33.26
C ASN A 81 -1.20 -1.37 -34.35
N LYS A 82 -1.88 -2.50 -34.14
CA LYS A 82 -2.01 -3.55 -35.16
C LYS A 82 -2.66 -3.04 -36.44
N LYS A 83 -3.71 -2.21 -36.33
CA LYS A 83 -4.34 -1.57 -37.50
C LYS A 83 -3.37 -0.65 -38.23
N GLN A 84 -2.62 0.17 -37.50
CA GLN A 84 -1.60 1.06 -38.10
C GLN A 84 -0.48 0.28 -38.79
N ILE A 85 -0.02 -0.82 -38.19
CA ILE A 85 0.99 -1.69 -38.82
C ILE A 85 0.43 -2.28 -40.12
N ALA A 86 -0.82 -2.74 -40.13
CA ALA A 86 -1.45 -3.26 -41.34
C ALA A 86 -1.56 -2.18 -42.44
N THR A 87 -1.90 -0.94 -42.09
CA THR A 87 -1.93 0.16 -43.08
C THR A 87 -0.54 0.45 -43.63
N TYR A 88 0.49 0.51 -42.78
CA TYR A 88 1.87 0.73 -43.25
C TYR A 88 2.40 -0.42 -44.10
N GLN A 89 2.03 -1.66 -43.80
CA GLN A 89 2.38 -2.79 -44.65
C GLN A 89 1.73 -2.69 -46.03
N MET A 90 0.46 -2.28 -46.08
CA MET A 90 -0.23 -2.04 -47.35
C MET A 90 0.43 -0.90 -48.13
N GLU A 91 0.71 0.24 -47.49
CA GLU A 91 1.39 1.38 -48.11
C GLU A 91 2.79 1.02 -48.63
N LYS A 92 3.54 0.21 -47.88
CA LYS A 92 4.83 -0.30 -48.33
C LYS A 92 4.67 -1.16 -49.59
N GLN A 93 3.71 -2.07 -49.59
CA GLN A 93 3.47 -2.96 -50.75
C GLN A 93 3.02 -2.18 -51.98
N THR A 94 2.15 -1.18 -51.83
CA THR A 94 1.74 -0.31 -52.94
C THR A 94 2.91 0.55 -53.43
N LEU A 95 3.77 1.03 -52.53
CA LEU A 95 4.95 1.79 -52.89
C LEU A 95 5.95 0.93 -53.67
N GLU A 96 6.23 -0.30 -53.22
CA GLU A 96 7.12 -1.23 -53.93
C GLU A 96 6.64 -1.49 -55.38
N GLN A 97 5.33 -1.65 -55.58
CA GLN A 97 4.75 -1.86 -56.91
C GLN A 97 4.79 -0.60 -57.79
N THR A 98 4.56 0.58 -57.20
CA THR A 98 4.54 1.84 -57.95
C THR A 98 5.93 2.34 -58.29
N VAL A 99 6.92 2.12 -57.42
CA VAL A 99 8.32 2.48 -57.67
C VAL A 99 8.88 1.73 -58.86
N ALA A 100 8.65 0.42 -58.96
CA ALA A 100 9.11 -0.37 -60.12
C ALA A 100 8.52 0.15 -61.44
N LYS A 101 7.18 0.36 -61.48
CA LYS A 101 6.49 0.90 -62.67
C LYS A 101 7.00 2.28 -63.05
N ARG A 102 7.16 3.18 -62.07
CA ARG A 102 7.58 4.56 -62.33
C ARG A 102 9.05 4.63 -62.73
N ALA A 103 9.90 3.73 -62.23
CA ALA A 103 11.29 3.60 -62.68
C ALA A 103 11.38 3.18 -64.15
N GLU A 104 10.53 2.24 -64.59
CA GLU A 104 10.43 1.84 -66.01
C GLU A 104 9.95 3.01 -66.89
N GLU A 105 8.92 3.76 -66.46
CA GLU A 105 8.44 4.97 -67.16
C GLU A 105 9.53 6.03 -67.32
N MET A 106 10.41 6.18 -66.31
CA MET A 106 11.54 7.10 -66.36
C MET A 106 12.76 6.55 -67.13
N GLY A 107 12.65 5.35 -67.72
CA GLY A 107 13.70 4.74 -68.54
C GLY A 107 14.79 4.01 -67.77
N TYR A 108 14.65 3.82 -66.46
CA TYR A 108 15.56 3.00 -65.66
C TYR A 108 15.28 1.51 -65.89
N LYS A 109 16.33 0.69 -65.97
CA LYS A 109 16.24 -0.75 -66.19
C LYS A 109 16.85 -1.50 -65.02
N THR A 110 16.24 -2.62 -64.64
CA THR A 110 16.81 -3.51 -63.64
C THR A 110 18.09 -4.14 -64.17
N PRO A 111 19.22 -4.03 -63.46
CA PRO A 111 20.47 -4.66 -63.86
C PRO A 111 20.34 -6.18 -63.78
N PRO A 112 20.97 -6.93 -64.71
CA PRO A 112 20.95 -8.39 -64.69
C PRO A 112 21.62 -8.94 -63.42
N VAL A 113 21.10 -10.06 -62.91
CA VAL A 113 21.46 -10.69 -61.62
C VAL A 113 22.95 -11.02 -61.50
N ASP A 114 23.66 -11.13 -62.63
CA ASP A 114 25.08 -11.48 -62.72
C ASP A 114 26.02 -10.26 -62.82
N SER A 115 25.51 -9.03 -62.66
CA SER A 115 26.32 -7.81 -62.78
C SER A 115 26.69 -7.23 -61.41
N THR A 116 27.99 -7.20 -61.12
CA THR A 116 28.53 -6.55 -59.92
C THR A 116 28.49 -5.03 -60.09
N ILE A 117 27.55 -4.38 -59.41
CA ILE A 117 27.45 -2.91 -59.39
C ILE A 117 28.48 -2.37 -58.40
N TYR A 118 29.47 -1.64 -58.90
CA TYR A 118 30.43 -0.94 -58.04
C TYR A 118 29.82 0.37 -57.57
N VAL A 119 29.42 0.44 -56.30
CA VAL A 119 28.97 1.69 -55.67
C VAL A 119 30.18 2.37 -55.05
N PRO A 120 30.66 3.51 -55.59
CA PRO A 120 31.77 4.23 -54.97
C PRO A 120 31.34 4.81 -53.63
N LEU A 121 32.18 4.68 -52.60
CA LEU A 121 31.96 5.14 -51.22
C LEU A 121 31.87 6.68 -51.08
N SER A 122 31.86 7.45 -52.19
CA SER A 122 31.94 8.90 -52.15
C SER A 122 30.92 9.55 -53.08
N SER A 123 29.79 9.94 -52.50
CA SER A 123 29.09 11.16 -52.93
C SER A 123 28.95 12.04 -51.70
N GLN A 124 29.83 13.04 -51.64
CA GLN A 124 29.79 14.17 -50.73
C GLN A 124 28.35 14.70 -50.64
N VAL A 125 27.73 14.57 -49.48
CA VAL A 125 26.57 15.39 -49.12
C VAL A 125 27.12 16.80 -48.90
N THR A 126 27.21 17.58 -49.99
CA THR A 126 27.32 19.02 -49.87
C THR A 126 25.93 19.56 -49.53
N ASP A 127 25.57 19.48 -48.26
CA ASP A 127 24.53 20.35 -47.70
C ASP A 127 25.09 21.78 -47.65
N LYS A 128 24.81 22.53 -48.72
CA LYS A 128 24.86 23.99 -48.72
C LYS A 128 23.42 24.50 -48.83
N ALA A 129 22.95 25.07 -47.73
CA ALA A 129 22.30 26.38 -47.63
C ALA A 129 21.04 26.38 -46.73
N GLY A 130 21.09 27.22 -45.69
CA GLY A 130 19.92 27.63 -44.92
C GLY A 130 20.32 28.29 -43.60
N ASN A 131 20.86 29.51 -43.67
CA ASN A 131 20.84 30.47 -42.56
C ASN A 131 19.40 30.98 -42.35
#